data_AF-A0A7W2L3C9-F1
#
_entry.id   AF-A0A7W2L3C9-F1
#
_cell.length_a   1.000
_cell.length_b   1.000
_cell.length_c   1.000
_cell.angle_alpha   90.00
_cell.angle_beta   90.00
_cell.angle_gamma   90.00
#
_symmetry.space_group_name_H-M   'P 1'
#
loop_
_entity.id
_entity.type
_entity.pdbx_description
1 polymer ?
#
loop_
_entity_poly.entity_id
_entity_poly.type
_entity_poly.pdbx_seq_one_letter_code
_entity_poly.pdbx_strand_id
1 'polypeptide(L)'
;MNASLSELDARALILTVAAFAEDTLGQLLRAYLLPHDASQQLITGFNAPLGTFSSRIKGTYALGLVTKEQFEDLEHLRKIRNAFSHTWRPISLDEPSIAGHIRALNFSSMDDIYPTSPIMKLRSSLSSLLLELQVSTNRVCEEKRTARLHASGLIIGIQGENADEQLQTARAALEVIEHKLIATEGDERKFYISRLKAWAHRLGVIIRQAEHKPKHQEAAALISHVDRRVKELDA
;
A
#
# COMPACT_ATOMS: atom_id res chain seq x y z
N MET A 1 1.08 38.12 -29.66
CA MET A 1 0.09 37.01 -29.68
C MET A 1 0.73 35.63 -29.55
N ASN A 2 1.88 35.32 -30.19
CA ASN A 2 2.50 33.99 -30.12
C ASN A 2 3.08 33.57 -28.75
N ALA A 3 3.65 34.49 -27.95
CA ALA A 3 4.21 34.14 -26.64
C ALA A 3 3.14 33.64 -25.64
N SER A 4 1.94 34.20 -25.69
CA SER A 4 0.83 33.77 -24.83
C SER A 4 0.34 32.35 -25.17
N LEU A 5 0.49 31.90 -26.43
CA LEU A 5 0.09 30.56 -26.86
C LEU A 5 1.15 29.50 -26.49
N SER A 6 2.45 29.84 -26.56
CA SER A 6 3.51 28.94 -26.08
C SER A 6 3.49 28.78 -24.55
N GLU A 7 3.13 29.82 -23.81
CA GLU A 7 2.93 29.73 -22.36
C GLU A 7 1.68 28.90 -21.98
N LEU A 8 0.64 28.93 -22.80
CA LEU A 8 -0.53 28.06 -22.63
C LEU A 8 -0.15 26.57 -22.81
N ASP A 9 0.75 26.24 -23.73
CA ASP A 9 1.30 24.88 -23.89
C ASP A 9 2.11 24.45 -22.65
N ALA A 10 2.98 25.33 -22.13
CA ALA A 10 3.74 25.05 -20.91
C ALA A 10 2.85 24.89 -19.66
N ARG A 11 1.85 25.77 -19.49
CA ARG A 11 0.87 25.67 -18.39
C ARG A 11 0.08 24.36 -18.49
N ALA A 12 -0.46 24.04 -19.67
CA ALA A 12 -1.22 22.81 -19.87
C ALA A 12 -0.39 21.57 -19.56
N LEU A 13 0.87 21.53 -20.04
CA LEU A 13 1.82 20.47 -19.73
C LEU A 13 2.03 20.31 -18.22
N ILE A 14 2.38 21.39 -17.52
CA ILE A 14 2.67 21.37 -16.07
C ILE A 14 1.47 20.88 -15.27
N LEU A 15 0.28 21.42 -15.55
CA LEU A 15 -0.94 21.05 -14.84
C LEU A 15 -1.30 19.58 -15.10
N THR A 16 -1.17 19.12 -16.34
CA THR A 16 -1.46 17.73 -16.73
C THR A 16 -0.50 16.76 -16.07
N VAL A 17 0.80 17.03 -16.14
CA VAL A 17 1.84 16.19 -15.55
C VAL A 17 1.72 16.12 -14.04
N ALA A 18 1.42 17.25 -13.38
CA ALA A 18 1.20 17.28 -11.93
C ALA A 18 -0.06 16.51 -11.53
N ALA A 19 -1.15 16.62 -12.29
CA ALA A 19 -2.37 15.85 -12.04
C ALA A 19 -2.13 14.34 -12.20
N PHE A 20 -1.38 13.95 -13.24
CA PHE A 20 -1.00 12.55 -13.45
C PHE A 20 -0.10 12.04 -12.32
N ALA A 21 0.93 12.79 -11.93
CA ALA A 21 1.78 12.44 -10.79
C ALA A 21 0.98 12.27 -9.49
N GLU A 22 0.07 13.21 -9.20
CA GLU A 22 -0.78 13.15 -8.01
C GLU A 22 -1.68 11.91 -8.01
N ASP A 23 -2.25 11.54 -9.15
CA ASP A 23 -3.05 10.33 -9.31
C ASP A 23 -2.21 9.06 -9.16
N THR A 24 -1.06 8.96 -9.85
CA THR A 24 -0.15 7.81 -9.76
C THR A 24 0.32 7.59 -8.32
N LEU A 25 0.65 8.64 -7.56
CA LEU A 25 0.99 8.50 -6.14
C LEU A 25 -0.18 7.96 -5.31
N GLY A 26 -1.42 8.35 -5.63
CA GLY A 26 -2.62 7.81 -5.01
C GLY A 26 -2.82 6.32 -5.31
N GLN A 27 -2.59 5.92 -6.56
CA GLN A 27 -2.61 4.52 -6.97
C GLN A 27 -1.51 3.71 -6.28
N LEU A 28 -0.29 4.24 -6.19
CA LEU A 28 0.84 3.62 -5.50
C LEU A 28 0.54 3.38 -4.00
N LEU A 29 -0.01 4.39 -3.31
CA LEU A 29 -0.45 4.24 -1.92
C LEU A 29 -1.55 3.18 -1.79
N ARG A 30 -2.53 3.18 -2.69
CA ARG A 30 -3.62 2.20 -2.69
C ARG A 30 -3.10 0.78 -2.92
N ALA A 31 -2.13 0.62 -3.81
CA ALA A 31 -1.51 -0.66 -4.13
C ALA A 31 -0.64 -1.17 -2.97
N TYR A 32 0.01 -0.26 -2.24
CA TYR A 32 0.89 -0.63 -1.14
C TYR A 32 0.14 -0.90 0.17
N LEU A 33 -0.81 -0.04 0.58
CA LEU A 33 -1.47 -0.18 1.88
C LEU A 33 -2.32 -1.47 1.97
N LEU A 34 -2.66 -1.87 3.21
CA LEU A 34 -3.53 -3.03 3.44
C LEU A 34 -4.86 -2.86 2.68
N PRO A 35 -5.39 -3.90 2.01
CA PRO A 35 -6.63 -3.82 1.24
C PRO A 35 -7.85 -3.77 2.18
N HIS A 36 -8.10 -2.59 2.76
CA HIS A 36 -9.14 -2.36 3.76
C HIS A 36 -9.73 -0.95 3.58
N ASP A 37 -10.98 -0.75 3.97
CA ASP A 37 -11.68 0.53 3.85
C ASP A 37 -10.96 1.67 4.58
N ALA A 38 -10.35 1.36 5.72
CA ALA A 38 -9.52 2.31 6.46
C ALA A 38 -8.40 2.90 5.58
N SER A 39 -7.72 2.06 4.77
CA SER A 39 -6.70 2.53 3.84
C SER A 39 -7.29 3.42 2.75
N GLN A 40 -8.49 3.11 2.27
CA GLN A 40 -9.17 3.94 1.26
C GLN A 40 -9.60 5.30 1.80
N GLN A 41 -10.06 5.34 3.05
CA GLN A 41 -10.41 6.57 3.74
C GLN A 41 -9.20 7.50 3.92
N LEU A 42 -7.99 6.94 4.11
CA LEU A 42 -6.76 7.73 4.19
C LEU A 42 -6.45 8.47 2.87
N ILE A 43 -6.78 7.88 1.72
CA ILE A 43 -6.40 8.39 0.38
C ILE A 43 -7.51 9.23 -0.26
N THR A 44 -8.76 8.79 -0.12
CA THR A 44 -9.94 9.33 -0.85
C THR A 44 -11.15 9.64 0.04
N GLY A 45 -11.05 9.41 1.35
CA GLY A 45 -12.12 9.74 2.29
C GLY A 45 -12.33 11.25 2.47
N PHE A 46 -13.41 11.60 3.17
CA PHE A 46 -13.65 12.97 3.59
C PHE A 46 -12.51 13.44 4.51
N ASN A 47 -11.90 14.60 4.19
CA ASN A 47 -10.68 15.09 4.85
C ASN A 47 -9.52 14.07 4.88
N ALA A 48 -9.38 13.29 3.81
CA ALA A 48 -8.32 12.29 3.65
C ALA A 48 -6.92 12.87 3.98
N PRO A 49 -6.19 12.33 4.96
CA PRO A 49 -4.85 12.80 5.32
C PRO A 49 -3.81 12.63 4.19
N LEU A 50 -4.04 11.69 3.26
CA LEU A 50 -3.26 11.50 2.03
C LEU A 50 -4.05 11.95 0.79
N GLY A 51 -4.97 12.91 0.95
CA GLY A 51 -5.85 13.41 -0.10
C GLY A 51 -5.26 14.48 -1.01
N THR A 52 -4.18 15.15 -0.60
CA THR A 52 -3.55 16.24 -1.37
C THR A 52 -2.23 15.81 -2.01
N PHE A 53 -1.82 16.49 -3.09
CA PHE A 53 -0.53 16.25 -3.73
C PHE A 53 0.63 16.27 -2.72
N SER A 54 0.72 17.29 -1.86
CA SER A 54 1.80 17.38 -0.86
C SER A 54 1.79 16.23 0.14
N SER A 55 0.61 15.84 0.64
CA SER A 55 0.50 14.71 1.57
C SER A 55 0.85 13.39 0.90
N ARG A 56 0.51 13.20 -0.38
CA ARG A 56 0.85 11.98 -1.12
C ARG A 56 2.36 11.87 -1.33
N ILE A 57 3.02 12.96 -1.74
CA ILE A 57 4.49 13.02 -1.92
C ILE A 57 5.20 12.64 -0.61
N LYS A 58 4.79 13.24 0.52
CA LYS A 58 5.37 12.94 1.83
C LYS A 58 5.07 11.51 2.27
N GLY A 59 3.84 11.05 2.08
CA GLY A 59 3.41 9.71 2.48
C GLY A 59 4.16 8.61 1.73
N THR A 60 4.27 8.71 0.40
CA THR A 60 5.00 7.71 -0.39
C THR A 60 6.47 7.68 -0.06
N TYR A 61 7.12 8.84 0.18
CA TYR A 61 8.52 8.88 0.57
C TYR A 61 8.75 8.30 1.98
N ALA A 62 7.90 8.67 2.96
CA ALA A 62 8.01 8.16 4.32
C ALA A 62 7.80 6.64 4.41
N LEU A 63 7.03 6.07 3.48
CA LEU A 63 6.80 4.63 3.35
C LEU A 63 7.88 3.91 2.51
N GLY A 64 8.86 4.65 1.97
CA GLY A 64 9.92 4.08 1.13
C GLY A 64 9.46 3.62 -0.26
N LEU A 65 8.37 4.19 -0.78
CA LEU A 65 7.79 3.83 -2.09
C LEU A 65 8.36 4.63 -3.26
N VAL A 66 9.03 5.75 -2.97
CA VAL A 66 9.75 6.58 -3.94
C VAL A 66 11.15 6.88 -3.41
N THR A 67 12.09 7.10 -4.32
CA THR A 67 13.46 7.48 -3.93
C THR A 67 13.52 8.93 -3.44
N LYS A 68 14.68 9.32 -2.89
CA LYS A 68 14.90 10.70 -2.46
C LYS A 68 14.85 11.67 -3.64
N GLU A 69 15.46 11.29 -4.76
CA GLU A 69 15.50 12.05 -6.01
C GLU A 69 14.08 12.28 -6.55
N GLN A 70 13.26 11.22 -6.59
CA GLN A 70 11.87 11.30 -7.00
C GLN A 70 11.04 12.20 -6.06
N PHE A 71 11.25 12.09 -4.75
CA PHE A 71 10.61 12.98 -3.78
C PHE A 71 10.96 14.46 -4.00
N GLU A 72 12.24 14.76 -4.24
CA GLU A 72 12.70 16.13 -4.51
C GLU A 72 12.13 16.68 -5.82
N ASP A 73 12.11 15.87 -6.89
CA ASP A 73 11.51 16.25 -8.17
C ASP A 73 10.00 16.50 -8.07
N LEU A 74 9.29 15.66 -7.30
CA LEU A 74 7.87 15.85 -7.02
C LEU A 74 7.59 17.13 -6.24
N GLU A 75 8.43 17.49 -5.26
CA GLU A 75 8.31 18.77 -4.54
C GLU A 75 8.61 19.97 -5.45
N HIS A 76 9.57 19.85 -6.37
CA HIS A 76 9.81 20.86 -7.40
C HIS A 76 8.61 21.00 -8.35
N LEU A 77 8.08 19.89 -8.87
CA LEU A 77 6.88 19.86 -9.70
C LEU A 77 5.69 20.50 -8.97
N ARG A 78 5.49 20.19 -7.69
CA ARG A 78 4.42 20.79 -6.88
C ARG A 78 4.55 22.31 -6.78
N LYS A 79 5.76 22.83 -6.55
CA LYS A 79 6.02 24.27 -6.47
C LYS A 79 5.80 24.95 -7.82
N ILE A 80 6.27 24.35 -8.91
CA ILE A 80 6.04 24.83 -10.28
C ILE A 80 4.53 24.84 -10.56
N ARG A 81 3.83 23.72 -10.35
CA ARG A 81 2.37 23.62 -10.56
C ARG A 81 1.61 24.69 -9.77
N ASN A 82 1.94 24.91 -8.51
CA ASN A 82 1.27 25.90 -7.67
C ASN A 82 1.42 27.32 -8.21
N ALA A 83 2.60 27.68 -8.71
CA ALA A 83 2.80 28.98 -9.34
C ALA A 83 1.93 29.14 -10.60
N PHE A 84 1.84 28.09 -11.43
CA PHE A 84 1.03 28.10 -12.64
C PHE A 84 -0.49 28.03 -12.39
N SER A 85 -0.95 27.52 -11.24
CA SER A 85 -2.37 27.39 -10.90
C SER A 85 -2.96 28.59 -10.14
N HIS A 86 -2.16 29.33 -9.37
CA HIS A 86 -2.64 30.42 -8.50
C HIS A 86 -2.61 31.81 -9.13
N THR A 87 -2.31 31.91 -10.43
CA THR A 87 -2.07 33.20 -11.07
C THR A 87 -2.76 33.27 -12.42
N TRP A 88 -3.75 34.17 -12.54
CA TRP A 88 -4.37 34.53 -13.82
C TRP A 88 -3.42 35.29 -14.74
N ARG A 89 -2.30 35.77 -14.20
CA ARG A 89 -1.25 36.45 -14.96
C ARG A 89 -0.44 35.45 -15.80
N PRO A 90 0.11 35.89 -16.94
CA PRO A 90 1.12 35.15 -17.67
C PRO A 90 2.32 34.87 -16.75
N ILE A 91 2.73 33.60 -16.64
CA ILE A 91 3.94 33.18 -15.94
C ILE A 91 4.79 32.46 -16.97
N SER A 92 6.04 32.91 -17.08
CA SER A 92 7.04 32.29 -17.95
C SER A 92 7.86 31.25 -17.18
N LEU A 93 8.39 30.27 -17.91
CA LEU A 93 9.38 29.32 -17.41
C LEU A 93 10.71 30.00 -17.07
N ASP A 94 10.96 31.18 -17.63
CA ASP A 94 12.18 31.96 -17.41
C ASP A 94 12.13 32.78 -16.11
N GLU A 95 10.97 32.85 -15.45
CA GLU A 95 10.84 33.53 -14.15
C GLU A 95 11.84 32.92 -13.15
N PRO A 96 12.68 33.71 -12.45
CA PRO A 96 13.79 33.19 -11.66
C PRO A 96 13.42 32.08 -10.66
N SER A 97 12.23 32.19 -10.06
CA SER A 97 11.69 31.20 -9.12
C SER A 97 11.35 29.86 -9.81
N ILE A 98 10.76 29.91 -11.00
CA ILE A 98 10.40 28.74 -11.81
C ILE A 98 11.64 28.10 -12.42
N ALA A 99 12.49 28.90 -13.07
CA ALA A 99 13.74 28.45 -13.65
C ALA A 99 14.66 27.81 -12.60
N GLY A 100 14.64 28.31 -11.36
CA GLY A 100 15.33 27.69 -10.23
C GLY A 100 14.84 26.27 -9.93
N HIS A 101 13.53 26.04 -9.91
CA HIS A 101 12.96 24.71 -9.71
C HIS A 101 13.21 23.77 -10.90
N ILE A 102 13.13 24.26 -12.14
CA ILE A 102 13.40 23.45 -13.33
C ILE A 102 14.87 22.99 -13.35
N ARG A 103 15.81 23.86 -12.98
CA ARG A 103 17.24 23.52 -12.90
C ARG A 103 17.53 22.49 -11.80
N ALA A 104 16.75 22.52 -10.72
CA ALA A 104 16.92 21.60 -9.59
C ALA A 104 16.34 20.19 -9.87
N LEU A 105 15.53 20.02 -10.92
CA LEU A 105 15.05 18.70 -11.31
C LEU A 105 16.23 17.79 -11.71
N ASN A 106 16.16 16.50 -11.36
CA ASN A 106 17.12 15.51 -11.84
C ASN A 106 17.08 15.38 -13.37
N PHE A 107 18.19 15.00 -14.00
CA PHE A 107 18.16 14.71 -15.44
C PHE A 107 17.46 13.38 -15.69
N SER A 108 16.76 13.29 -16.83
CA SER A 108 16.17 12.04 -17.28
C SER A 108 17.25 10.97 -17.40
N SER A 109 16.96 9.79 -16.85
CA SER A 109 17.86 8.63 -16.95
C SER A 109 17.78 7.95 -18.31
N MET A 110 16.85 8.38 -19.18
CA MET A 110 16.56 7.79 -20.49
C MET A 110 17.17 8.56 -21.66
N ASP A 111 17.72 9.75 -21.43
CA ASP A 111 18.16 10.66 -22.47
C ASP A 111 19.67 10.87 -22.44
N ASP A 112 20.34 10.64 -23.58
CA ASP A 112 21.77 10.95 -23.78
C ASP A 112 22.01 12.39 -24.26
N ILE A 113 20.94 13.15 -24.49
CA ILE A 113 21.00 14.51 -25.03
C ILE A 113 20.80 15.53 -23.91
N TYR A 114 21.77 16.44 -23.74
CA TYR A 114 21.64 17.53 -22.79
C TYR A 114 20.47 18.46 -23.14
N PRO A 115 19.51 18.71 -22.23
CA PRO A 115 18.40 19.61 -22.50
C PRO A 115 18.87 21.07 -22.48
N THR A 116 18.95 21.68 -23.66
CA THR A 116 19.49 23.04 -23.86
C THR A 116 18.52 24.17 -23.51
N SER A 117 17.26 23.86 -23.16
CA SER A 117 16.25 24.84 -22.76
C SER A 117 15.46 24.39 -21.52
N PRO A 118 14.88 25.33 -20.74
CA PRO A 118 14.06 24.99 -19.57
C PRO A 118 12.89 24.06 -19.88
N ILE A 119 12.21 24.28 -21.02
CA ILE A 119 11.09 23.42 -21.43
C ILE A 119 11.54 22.01 -21.81
N MET A 120 12.70 21.85 -22.45
CA MET A 120 13.26 20.53 -22.75
C MET A 120 13.62 19.79 -21.46
N LYS A 121 14.28 20.48 -20.53
CA LYS A 121 14.64 19.91 -19.22
C LYS A 121 13.41 19.49 -18.44
N LEU A 122 12.40 20.35 -18.37
CA LEU A 122 11.13 20.05 -17.73
C LEU A 122 10.47 18.80 -18.35
N ARG A 123 10.37 18.75 -19.68
CA ARG A 123 9.74 17.63 -20.39
C ARG A 123 10.47 16.31 -20.15
N SER A 124 11.80 16.26 -20.33
CA SER A 124 12.56 15.03 -20.17
C SER A 124 12.55 14.54 -18.72
N SER A 125 12.87 15.42 -17.76
CA SER A 125 12.89 15.09 -16.34
C SER A 125 11.55 14.56 -15.85
N LEU A 126 10.45 15.25 -16.17
CA LEU A 126 9.14 14.85 -15.68
C LEU A 126 8.61 13.59 -16.39
N SER A 127 8.95 13.38 -17.66
CA SER A 127 8.58 12.13 -18.36
C SER A 127 9.29 10.92 -17.73
N SER A 128 10.58 11.04 -17.40
CA SER A 128 11.33 10.02 -16.65
C SER A 128 10.69 9.74 -15.31
N LEU A 129 10.42 10.80 -14.53
CA LEU A 129 9.78 10.68 -13.22
C LEU A 129 8.44 9.94 -13.31
N LEU A 130 7.56 10.33 -14.24
CA LEU A 130 6.25 9.70 -14.40
C LEU A 130 6.36 8.22 -14.79
N LEU A 131 7.28 7.90 -15.70
CA LEU A 131 7.52 6.51 -16.09
C LEU A 131 8.01 5.68 -14.91
N GLU A 132 8.97 6.20 -14.14
CA GLU A 132 9.49 5.53 -12.95
C GLU A 132 8.41 5.30 -11.88
N LEU A 133 7.54 6.28 -11.66
CA LEU A 133 6.40 6.15 -10.73
C LEU A 133 5.40 5.10 -11.22
N GLN A 134 5.11 5.06 -12.53
CA GLN A 134 4.21 4.07 -13.10
C GLN A 134 4.79 2.65 -13.00
N VAL A 135 6.07 2.49 -13.33
CA VAL A 135 6.78 1.21 -13.19
C VAL A 135 6.78 0.77 -11.73
N SER A 136 7.09 1.66 -10.79
CA SER A 136 7.06 1.36 -9.36
C SER A 136 5.66 0.92 -8.90
N THR A 137 4.61 1.60 -9.35
CA THR A 137 3.21 1.27 -9.04
C THR A 137 2.83 -0.12 -9.57
N ASN A 138 3.13 -0.39 -10.83
CA ASN A 138 2.84 -1.69 -11.45
C ASN A 138 3.59 -2.82 -10.73
N ARG A 139 4.86 -2.62 -10.38
CA ARG A 139 5.65 -3.60 -9.63
C ARG A 139 5.07 -3.89 -8.26
N VAL A 140 4.59 -2.88 -7.53
CA VAL A 140 3.94 -3.09 -6.23
C VAL A 140 2.69 -3.96 -6.39
N CYS A 141 1.89 -3.72 -7.43
CA CYS A 141 0.71 -4.52 -7.76
C CYS A 141 1.06 -5.98 -8.14
N GLU A 142 1.95 -6.15 -9.12
CA GLU A 142 2.31 -7.46 -9.69
C GLU A 142 3.06 -8.34 -8.69
N GLU A 143 4.03 -7.76 -7.99
CA GLU A 143 4.84 -8.47 -6.99
C GLU A 143 4.14 -8.56 -5.61
N LYS A 144 2.90 -8.05 -5.49
CA LYS A 144 2.11 -8.00 -4.24
C LYS A 144 2.90 -7.44 -3.05
N ARG A 145 3.73 -6.41 -3.28
CA ARG A 145 4.56 -5.75 -2.25
C ARG A 145 3.73 -4.83 -1.36
N THR A 146 2.69 -5.39 -0.74
CA THR A 146 1.80 -4.67 0.17
C THR A 146 2.43 -4.51 1.56
N ALA A 147 1.89 -3.58 2.35
CA ALA A 147 2.20 -3.36 3.74
C ALA A 147 2.01 -4.67 4.52
N ARG A 148 2.99 -5.01 5.36
CA ARG A 148 2.97 -6.25 6.14
C ARG A 148 2.26 -6.03 7.46
N LEU A 149 1.39 -6.97 7.83
CA LEU A 149 0.83 -7.03 9.18
C LEU A 149 1.92 -7.55 10.13
N HIS A 150 2.44 -6.67 10.98
CA HIS A 150 3.45 -7.03 11.98
C HIS A 150 2.83 -7.43 13.33
N ALA A 151 1.59 -7.06 13.58
CA ALA A 151 0.90 -7.43 14.81
C ALA A 151 0.58 -8.93 14.84
N SER A 152 0.73 -9.55 16.01
CA SER A 152 0.28 -10.91 16.29
C SER A 152 -0.68 -10.88 17.47
N GLY A 153 -1.77 -11.65 17.38
CA GLY A 153 -2.64 -11.89 18.52
C GLY A 153 -1.93 -12.76 19.57
N LEU A 154 -2.35 -12.67 20.83
CA LEU A 154 -1.89 -13.58 21.88
C LEU A 154 -2.29 -15.02 21.53
N ILE A 155 -1.30 -15.89 21.31
CA ILE A 155 -1.55 -17.31 21.13
C ILE A 155 -1.28 -18.01 22.45
N ILE A 156 -2.35 -18.49 23.09
CA ILE A 156 -2.27 -19.28 24.31
C ILE A 156 -1.78 -20.68 23.93
N GLY A 157 -0.78 -21.20 24.64
CA GLY A 157 -0.29 -22.57 24.46
C GLY A 157 -1.38 -23.62 24.66
N ILE A 158 -1.15 -24.81 24.11
CA ILE A 158 -2.02 -25.96 24.32
C ILE A 158 -1.45 -26.75 25.50
N GLN A 159 -2.32 -27.18 26.43
CA GLN A 159 -1.89 -28.04 27.53
C GLN A 159 -1.42 -29.41 26.99
N GLY A 160 -0.37 -29.95 27.60
CA GLY A 160 0.26 -31.22 27.22
C GLY A 160 1.79 -31.11 27.22
N GLU A 161 2.46 -32.13 27.73
CA GLU A 161 3.93 -32.19 27.85
C GLU A 161 4.62 -32.48 26.51
N ASN A 162 3.89 -33.09 25.57
CA ASN A 162 4.37 -33.46 24.24
C ASN A 162 3.30 -33.16 23.16
N ALA A 163 3.70 -33.28 21.89
CA ALA A 163 2.84 -32.96 20.75
C ALA A 163 1.59 -33.86 20.69
N ASP A 164 1.68 -35.10 21.15
CA ASP A 164 0.54 -36.04 21.19
C ASP A 164 -0.54 -35.59 22.17
N GLU A 165 -0.16 -35.27 23.40
CA GLU A 165 -1.08 -34.74 24.42
C GLU A 165 -1.69 -33.39 24.00
N GLN A 166 -0.90 -32.54 23.35
CA GLN A 166 -1.39 -31.27 22.83
C GLN A 166 -2.39 -31.48 21.69
N LEU A 167 -2.13 -32.40 20.76
CA LEU A 167 -3.08 -32.74 19.69
C LEU A 167 -4.35 -33.37 20.24
N GLN A 168 -4.25 -34.23 21.26
CA GLN A 168 -5.41 -34.81 21.93
C GLN A 168 -6.26 -33.72 22.62
N THR A 169 -5.62 -32.80 23.34
CA THR A 169 -6.27 -31.66 23.97
C THR A 169 -6.98 -30.77 22.94
N ALA A 170 -6.32 -30.51 21.80
CA ALA A 170 -6.92 -29.74 20.73
C ALA A 170 -8.14 -30.42 20.10
N ARG A 171 -8.08 -31.74 19.84
CA ARG A 171 -9.21 -32.52 19.31
C ARG A 171 -10.42 -32.46 20.23
N ALA A 172 -10.21 -32.73 21.53
CA ALA A 172 -11.27 -32.67 22.53
C ALA A 172 -11.91 -31.28 22.62
N ALA A 173 -11.08 -30.22 22.60
CA ALA A 173 -11.59 -28.85 22.64
C ALA A 173 -12.39 -28.49 21.39
N LEU A 174 -11.93 -28.88 20.20
CA LEU A 174 -12.63 -28.63 18.94
C LEU A 174 -13.98 -29.35 18.90
N GLU A 175 -14.05 -30.61 19.34
CA GLU A 175 -15.30 -31.38 19.41
C GLU A 175 -16.35 -30.70 20.32
N VAL A 176 -15.92 -30.24 21.50
CA VAL A 176 -16.80 -29.48 22.41
C VAL A 176 -17.30 -28.19 21.76
N ILE A 177 -16.43 -27.45 21.06
CA ILE A 177 -16.80 -26.21 20.38
C ILE A 177 -17.81 -26.50 19.25
N GLU A 178 -17.57 -27.52 18.44
CA GLU A 178 -18.46 -27.90 17.34
C GLU A 178 -19.84 -28.32 17.83
N HIS A 179 -19.89 -29.13 18.89
CA HIS A 179 -21.14 -29.51 19.52
C HIS A 179 -21.91 -28.29 20.04
N LYS A 180 -21.21 -27.34 20.70
CA LYS A 180 -21.82 -26.10 21.18
C LYS A 180 -22.32 -25.19 20.05
N LEU A 181 -21.65 -25.16 18.90
CA LEU A 181 -22.08 -24.39 17.73
C LEU A 181 -23.42 -24.83 17.16
N ILE A 182 -23.78 -26.11 17.30
CA ILE A 182 -25.06 -26.63 16.80
C ILE A 182 -26.22 -26.05 17.63
N ALA A 183 -26.02 -25.88 18.93
CA ALA A 183 -27.07 -25.50 19.88
C ALA A 183 -27.12 -24.00 20.23
N THR A 184 -26.27 -23.17 19.61
CA THR A 184 -26.12 -21.75 19.99
C THR A 184 -26.46 -20.80 18.84
N GLU A 185 -27.03 -19.65 19.21
CA GLU A 185 -27.43 -18.56 18.32
C GLU A 185 -26.88 -17.22 18.81
N GLY A 186 -27.05 -16.16 18.00
CA GLY A 186 -26.67 -14.81 18.37
C GLY A 186 -25.19 -14.67 18.76
N ASP A 187 -24.92 -13.97 19.86
CA ASP A 187 -23.55 -13.67 20.30
C ASP A 187 -22.82 -14.88 20.89
N GLU A 188 -23.53 -15.85 21.45
CA GLU A 188 -22.93 -17.09 21.93
C GLU A 188 -22.37 -17.92 20.76
N ARG A 189 -23.11 -17.98 19.64
CA ARG A 189 -22.62 -18.61 18.40
C ARG A 189 -21.36 -17.92 17.89
N LYS A 190 -21.35 -16.58 17.84
CA LYS A 190 -20.16 -15.80 17.42
C LYS A 190 -18.95 -16.09 18.32
N PHE A 191 -19.16 -16.23 19.62
CA PHE A 191 -18.10 -16.62 20.55
C PHE A 191 -17.48 -17.97 20.17
N TYR A 192 -18.29 -19.00 19.93
CA TYR A 192 -17.76 -20.32 19.57
C TYR A 192 -17.08 -20.34 18.19
N ILE A 193 -17.57 -19.57 17.22
CA ILE A 193 -16.87 -19.36 15.93
C ILE A 193 -15.49 -18.73 16.18
N SER A 194 -15.42 -17.71 17.06
CA SER A 194 -14.13 -17.10 17.43
C SER A 194 -13.19 -18.10 18.11
N ARG A 195 -13.72 -19.06 18.89
CA ARG A 195 -12.93 -20.11 19.54
C ARG A 195 -12.39 -21.12 18.54
N LEU A 196 -13.15 -21.51 17.52
CA LEU A 196 -12.64 -22.31 16.40
C LEU A 196 -11.41 -21.63 15.78
N LYS A 197 -11.56 -20.36 15.36
CA LYS A 197 -10.48 -19.55 14.78
C LYS A 197 -9.25 -19.48 15.72
N ALA A 198 -9.48 -19.25 17.00
CA ALA A 198 -8.41 -19.21 18.00
C ALA A 198 -7.65 -20.54 18.11
N TRP A 199 -8.35 -21.69 18.10
CA TRP A 199 -7.71 -23.01 18.18
C TRP A 199 -6.90 -23.36 16.93
N ALA A 200 -7.31 -22.93 15.74
CA ALA A 200 -6.48 -23.04 14.53
C ALA A 200 -5.13 -22.30 14.71
N HIS A 201 -5.14 -21.09 15.27
CA HIS A 201 -3.90 -20.36 15.58
C HIS A 201 -3.03 -21.07 16.62
N ARG A 202 -3.62 -21.70 17.64
CA ARG A 202 -2.90 -22.49 18.65
C ARG A 202 -2.24 -23.73 18.04
N LEU A 203 -2.94 -24.44 17.18
CA LEU A 203 -2.38 -25.60 16.45
C LEU A 203 -1.18 -25.21 15.58
N GLY A 204 -1.17 -23.98 15.05
CA GLY A 204 0.00 -23.42 14.35
C GLY A 204 1.25 -23.27 15.23
N VAL A 205 1.12 -23.28 16.55
CA VAL A 205 2.28 -23.34 17.48
C VAL A 205 2.91 -24.73 17.47
N ILE A 206 2.09 -25.80 17.45
CA ILE A 206 2.59 -27.19 17.36
C ILE A 206 3.42 -27.37 16.07
N ILE A 207 2.95 -26.83 14.94
CA ILE A 207 3.70 -26.89 13.67
C ILE A 207 5.06 -26.19 13.77
N ARG A 208 5.16 -25.11 14.55
CA ARG A 208 6.43 -24.38 14.73
C ARG A 208 7.38 -25.04 15.72
N GLN A 209 6.87 -25.85 16.65
CA GLN A 209 7.64 -26.44 17.75
C GLN A 209 7.98 -27.92 17.54
N ALA A 210 7.14 -28.68 16.84
CA ALA A 210 7.32 -30.11 16.69
C ALA A 210 8.49 -30.42 15.74
N GLU A 211 9.40 -31.30 16.15
CA GLU A 211 10.51 -31.77 15.29
C GLU A 211 10.06 -32.88 14.31
N HIS A 212 8.93 -33.54 14.59
CA HIS A 212 8.45 -34.71 13.87
C HIS A 212 7.40 -34.38 12.78
N LYS A 213 7.72 -34.72 11.52
CA LYS A 213 6.85 -34.52 10.34
C LYS A 213 5.42 -35.11 10.43
N PRO A 214 5.16 -36.28 11.05
CA PRO A 214 3.80 -36.81 11.16
C PRO A 214 2.87 -35.90 11.99
N LYS A 215 3.39 -35.32 13.08
CA LYS A 215 2.60 -34.44 13.96
C LYS A 215 2.30 -33.09 13.31
N HIS A 216 3.17 -32.63 12.41
CA HIS A 216 2.88 -31.48 11.53
C HIS A 216 1.67 -31.74 10.65
N GLN A 217 1.61 -32.92 10.02
CA GLN A 217 0.52 -33.29 9.13
C GLN A 217 -0.81 -33.39 9.89
N GLU A 218 -0.79 -33.96 11.09
CA GLU A 218 -1.99 -34.01 11.95
C GLU A 218 -2.48 -32.63 12.35
N ALA A 219 -1.59 -31.75 12.84
CA ALA A 219 -1.94 -30.37 13.19
C ALA A 219 -2.47 -29.59 11.98
N ALA A 220 -1.82 -29.73 10.82
CA ALA A 220 -2.24 -29.08 9.58
C ALA A 220 -3.60 -29.57 9.07
N ALA A 221 -3.90 -30.86 9.25
CA ALA A 221 -5.21 -31.42 8.91
C ALA A 221 -6.32 -30.83 9.80
N LEU A 222 -6.07 -30.70 11.10
CA LEU A 222 -7.01 -30.05 12.04
C LEU A 222 -7.23 -28.56 11.70
N ILE A 223 -6.16 -27.82 11.38
CA ILE A 223 -6.29 -26.42 10.94
C ILE A 223 -7.15 -26.34 9.67
N SER A 224 -6.87 -27.20 8.68
CA SER A 224 -7.63 -27.22 7.42
C SER A 224 -9.11 -27.55 7.62
N HIS A 225 -9.42 -28.44 8.57
CA HIS A 225 -10.79 -28.76 8.98
C HIS A 225 -11.48 -27.53 9.58
N VAL A 226 -10.83 -26.87 10.54
CA VAL A 226 -11.35 -25.65 11.17
C VAL A 226 -11.58 -24.54 10.14
N ASP A 227 -10.63 -24.29 9.23
CA ASP A 227 -10.74 -23.25 8.20
C ASP A 227 -11.92 -23.51 7.25
N ARG A 228 -12.15 -24.77 6.86
CA ARG A 228 -13.31 -25.15 6.06
C ARG A 228 -14.61 -24.88 6.83
N ARG A 229 -14.65 -25.30 8.10
CA ARG A 229 -15.83 -25.14 8.94
C ARG A 229 -16.18 -23.68 9.18
N VAL A 230 -15.18 -22.84 9.42
CA VAL A 230 -15.35 -21.39 9.56
C VAL A 230 -15.93 -20.77 8.29
N LYS A 231 -15.43 -21.15 7.11
CA LYS A 231 -15.97 -20.66 5.83
C LYS A 231 -17.43 -21.03 5.62
N GLU A 232 -17.84 -22.23 6.02
CA GLU A 232 -19.24 -22.67 5.96
C GLU A 232 -20.16 -21.87 6.90
N LEU A 233 -19.63 -21.38 8.02
CA LEU A 233 -20.38 -20.64 9.03
C LEU A 233 -20.44 -19.12 8.76
N ASP A 234 -19.49 -18.59 7.99
CA ASP A 234 -19.42 -17.18 7.58
C ASP A 234 -20.12 -16.91 6.22
N ALA A 235 -20.58 -17.96 5.51
CA ALA A 235 -21.31 -17.90 4.24
C ALA A 235 -22.83 -17.80 4.44
#